data_AF-A0A368BB42-F1
#
_entry.id   AF-A0A368BB42-F1
#
_cell.length_a   1.000
_cell.length_b   1.000
_cell.length_c   1.000
_cell.angle_alpha   90.00
_cell.angle_beta   90.00
_cell.angle_gamma   90.00
#
_symmetry.space_group_name_H-M   'P 1'
#
loop_
_entity.id
_entity.type
_entity.pdbx_description
1 polymer ?
#
loop_
_entity_poly.entity_id
_entity_poly.type
_entity_poly.pdbx_seq_one_letter_code
_entity_poly.pdbx_strand_id
1 'polypeptide(L)'
;MANSQHTNKIDRPDLEDSTNVVEEHEKLLEISASQARENQISETGMEPVSLWVFLASAIVLLIGGGVLGAGGKLFSYNPHPEGYTRPDFASDVDMGPTIGPIVEALTKRGKNIYAKCSGCHGSTGSGDGNQYPPLAGSEWVTGNT
;
A
#
# COMPACT_ATOMS: atom_id res chain seq x y z
N MET A 1 -47.78 83.65 40.60
CA MET A 1 -46.97 83.15 39.48
C MET A 1 -45.59 82.82 40.02
N ALA A 2 -44.99 81.70 39.60
CA ALA A 2 -43.64 81.21 39.92
C ALA A 2 -43.38 80.80 41.40
N ASN A 3 -42.58 79.79 41.74
CA ASN A 3 -41.91 78.71 41.02
C ASN A 3 -41.27 77.77 42.07
N SER A 4 -40.89 76.57 41.64
CA SER A 4 -40.06 75.55 42.26
C SER A 4 -40.77 74.55 43.17
N GLN A 5 -41.32 73.53 42.51
CA GLN A 5 -41.38 72.18 43.07
C GLN A 5 -39.95 71.75 43.38
N HIS A 6 -39.61 71.68 44.67
CA HIS A 6 -38.43 70.97 45.10
C HIS A 6 -38.73 69.48 44.93
N THR A 7 -38.42 68.93 43.75
CA THR A 7 -38.43 67.49 43.56
C THR A 7 -37.36 66.94 44.48
N ASN A 8 -37.81 66.28 45.55
CA ASN A 8 -36.95 65.51 46.42
C ASN A 8 -36.47 64.34 45.56
N LYS A 9 -35.36 64.55 44.84
CA LYS A 9 -34.61 63.47 44.23
C LYS A 9 -34.15 62.64 45.42
N ILE A 10 -34.87 61.55 45.66
CA ILE A 10 -34.47 60.51 46.58
C ILE A 10 -33.17 59.97 45.99
N ASP A 11 -32.03 60.56 46.37
CA ASP A 11 -30.72 59.95 46.20
C ASP A 11 -30.75 58.69 47.06
N ARG A 12 -31.13 57.58 46.41
CA ARG A 12 -30.93 56.23 46.94
C ARG A 12 -29.42 55.98 46.83
N PRO A 13 -28.66 55.99 47.93
CA PRO A 13 -27.20 56.03 47.88
C PRO A 13 -26.54 54.69 47.51
N ASP A 14 -27.29 53.70 47.04
CA ASP A 14 -26.91 52.29 47.08
C ASP A 14 -27.12 51.51 45.76
N LEU A 15 -27.58 52.19 44.70
CA LEU A 15 -27.73 51.60 43.37
C LEU A 15 -26.58 52.09 42.49
N GLU A 16 -25.37 51.71 42.87
CA GLU A 16 -24.24 51.68 41.95
C GLU A 16 -24.52 50.65 40.85
N ASP A 17 -24.06 50.86 39.62
CA ASP A 17 -24.43 50.04 38.45
C ASP A 17 -24.25 48.52 38.66
N SER A 18 -23.43 48.12 39.64
CA SER A 18 -23.21 46.72 40.06
C SER A 18 -24.27 46.11 40.99
N THR A 19 -25.16 46.90 41.62
CA THR A 19 -26.23 46.43 42.52
C THR A 19 -27.63 46.57 41.91
N ASN A 20 -27.73 47.06 40.67
CA ASN A 20 -28.99 47.08 39.93
C ASN A 20 -29.39 45.67 39.50
N VAL A 21 -30.06 44.95 40.39
CA VAL A 21 -30.54 43.58 40.18
C VAL A 21 -31.47 43.43 38.98
N VAL A 22 -32.15 44.50 38.55
CA VAL A 22 -33.06 44.48 37.40
C VAL A 22 -32.26 44.46 36.09
N GLU A 23 -31.28 45.34 35.98
CA GLU A 23 -30.41 45.46 34.80
C GLU A 23 -29.46 44.27 34.68
N GLU A 24 -28.91 43.80 35.81
CA GLU A 24 -28.12 42.57 35.85
C GLU A 24 -28.97 41.33 35.48
N HIS A 25 -30.24 41.25 35.89
CA HIS A 25 -31.14 40.19 35.43
C HIS A 25 -31.40 40.27 33.92
N GLU A 26 -31.63 41.46 33.38
CA GLU A 26 -31.85 41.65 31.94
C GLU A 26 -30.62 41.23 31.13
N LYS A 27 -29.44 41.64 31.58
CA LYS A 27 -28.16 41.29 30.97
C LYS A 27 -27.84 39.79 31.09
N LEU A 28 -28.14 39.17 32.23
CA LEU A 28 -28.04 37.72 32.40
C LEU A 28 -29.01 36.96 31.49
N LEU A 29 -30.24 37.47 31.30
CA LEU A 29 -31.20 36.89 30.37
C LEU A 29 -30.72 37.01 28.92
N GLU A 30 -30.19 38.17 28.53
CA GLU A 30 -29.59 38.38 27.21
C GLU A 30 -28.38 37.47 26.95
N ILE A 31 -27.45 37.40 27.92
CA ILE A 31 -26.28 36.50 27.88
C ILE A 31 -26.73 35.04 27.85
N SER A 32 -27.76 34.65 28.60
CA SER A 32 -28.29 33.29 28.57
C SER A 32 -28.88 32.92 27.21
N ALA A 33 -29.47 33.87 26.50
CA ALA A 33 -30.02 33.67 25.17
C ALA A 33 -28.93 33.58 24.09
N SER A 34 -27.83 34.33 24.21
CA SER A 34 -26.65 34.16 23.34
C SER A 34 -25.93 32.86 23.63
N GLN A 35 -25.79 32.51 24.92
CA GLN A 35 -25.11 31.31 25.37
C GLN A 35 -25.89 30.03 25.02
N ALA A 36 -27.22 30.07 25.05
CA ALA A 36 -28.06 28.99 24.56
C ALA A 36 -27.91 28.77 23.04
N ARG A 37 -27.61 29.82 22.27
CA ARG A 37 -27.35 29.72 20.84
C ARG A 37 -25.93 29.23 20.52
N GLU A 38 -24.92 29.63 21.29
CA GLU A 38 -23.52 29.24 21.05
C GLU A 38 -23.15 27.88 21.64
N ASN A 39 -23.79 27.47 22.74
CA ASN A 39 -23.53 26.21 23.43
C ASN A 39 -24.40 25.05 22.93
N GLN A 40 -25.19 25.27 21.88
CA GLN A 40 -25.72 24.19 21.03
C GLN A 40 -24.59 23.62 20.17
N ILE A 41 -23.56 23.07 20.81
CA ILE A 41 -22.64 22.15 20.14
C ILE A 41 -23.47 20.90 19.90
N SER A 42 -23.92 20.70 18.66
CA SER A 42 -24.60 19.47 18.31
C SER A 42 -23.65 18.31 18.56
N GLU A 43 -24.04 17.36 19.42
CA GLU A 43 -23.34 16.07 19.61
C GLU A 43 -23.46 15.17 18.37
N THR A 44 -23.67 15.76 17.19
CA THR A 44 -23.60 15.11 15.89
C THR A 44 -22.19 14.59 15.68
N GLY A 45 -22.01 13.29 15.95
CA GLY A 45 -20.77 12.57 15.67
C GLY A 45 -20.36 11.54 16.73
N MET A 46 -21.05 11.46 17.87
CA MET A 46 -20.77 10.49 18.94
C MET A 46 -21.75 9.31 18.97
N GLU A 47 -22.51 9.08 17.89
CA GLU A 47 -23.29 7.85 17.81
C GLU A 47 -22.33 6.65 17.70
N PRO A 48 -22.51 5.59 18.51
CA PRO A 48 -21.66 4.42 18.43
C PRO A 48 -21.73 3.87 17.01
N VAL A 49 -20.57 3.77 16.36
CA VAL A 49 -20.47 3.24 14.99
C VAL A 49 -21.14 1.87 14.95
N SER A 50 -21.98 1.65 13.95
CA SER A 50 -22.78 0.43 13.83
C SER A 50 -21.92 -0.82 13.98
N LEU A 51 -22.35 -1.75 14.85
CA LEU A 51 -21.68 -3.04 15.06
C LEU A 51 -21.51 -3.84 13.76
N TRP A 52 -22.40 -3.64 12.79
CA TRP A 52 -22.30 -4.26 11.47
C TRP A 52 -21.12 -3.75 10.65
N VAL A 53 -20.74 -2.47 10.80
CA VAL A 53 -19.57 -1.90 10.12
C VAL A 53 -18.28 -2.49 10.69
N PHE A 54 -18.20 -2.68 12.01
CA PHE A 54 -17.08 -3.38 12.63
C PHE A 54 -16.98 -4.83 12.17
N LEU A 55 -18.11 -5.54 12.12
CA LEU A 55 -18.14 -6.93 11.66
C LEU A 55 -17.72 -7.05 10.18
N ALA A 56 -18.20 -6.16 9.32
CA ALA A 56 -17.80 -6.11 7.92
C ALA A 56 -16.29 -5.81 7.77
N SER A 57 -15.77 -4.82 8.52
CA SER A 57 -14.36 -4.48 8.51
C SER A 57 -13.48 -5.65 9.00
N ALA A 58 -13.88 -6.33 10.07
CA ALA A 58 -13.18 -7.50 10.59
C ALA A 58 -13.13 -8.65 9.57
N ILE A 59 -14.23 -8.91 8.84
CA ILE A 59 -14.26 -9.93 7.78
C ILE A 59 -13.30 -9.56 6.65
N VAL A 60 -13.31 -8.31 6.19
CA VAL A 60 -12.40 -7.85 5.12
C VAL A 60 -10.94 -8.00 5.55
N LEU A 61 -10.61 -7.64 6.80
CA LEU A 61 -9.26 -7.79 7.35
C LEU A 61 -8.86 -9.25 7.53
N LEU A 62 -9.78 -10.13 7.92
CA LEU A 62 -9.50 -11.57 8.03
C LEU A 62 -9.29 -12.23 6.68
N ILE A 63 -10.07 -11.86 5.66
CA ILE A 63 -9.89 -12.36 4.29
C ILE A 63 -8.57 -11.82 3.73
N GLY A 64 -8.33 -10.51 3.84
CA GLY A 64 -7.09 -9.88 3.37
C GLY A 64 -5.85 -10.46 4.06
N GLY A 65 -5.90 -10.57 5.39
CA GLY A 65 -4.84 -11.19 6.19
C GLY A 65 -4.67 -12.68 5.91
N GLY A 66 -5.76 -13.41 5.65
CA GLY A 66 -5.73 -14.83 5.29
C GLY A 66 -5.10 -15.07 3.92
N VAL A 67 -5.43 -14.26 2.91
CA VAL A 67 -4.79 -14.30 1.58
C VAL A 67 -3.31 -13.95 1.69
N LEU A 68 -2.98 -12.92 2.46
CA LEU A 68 -1.60 -12.47 2.66
C LEU A 68 -0.77 -13.48 3.49
N GLY A 69 -1.40 -14.18 4.43
CA GLY A 69 -0.79 -15.24 5.23
C GLY A 69 -0.63 -16.57 4.49
N ALA A 70 -1.62 -16.96 3.69
CA ALA A 70 -1.59 -18.16 2.85
C ALA A 70 -0.60 -18.03 1.68
N GLY A 71 -0.34 -16.80 1.22
CA GLY A 71 0.66 -16.50 0.18
C GLY A 71 2.11 -16.77 0.59
N GLY A 72 2.37 -17.18 1.83
CA GLY A 72 3.69 -17.61 2.26
C GLY A 72 4.62 -16.44 2.51
N LYS A 73 4.79 -16.11 3.80
CA LYS A 73 5.87 -15.30 4.36
C LYS A 73 5.98 -13.88 3.76
N LEU A 74 5.24 -12.97 4.39
CA LEU A 74 5.29 -11.50 4.23
C LEU A 74 6.69 -10.86 4.05
N PHE A 75 7.76 -11.54 4.46
CA PHE A 75 9.14 -11.05 4.40
C PHE A 75 10.14 -12.06 3.82
N SER A 76 9.70 -13.13 3.16
CA SER A 76 10.61 -14.07 2.49
C SER A 76 10.66 -13.78 1.00
N TYR A 77 11.48 -12.81 0.63
CA TYR A 77 11.90 -12.63 -0.74
C TYR A 77 12.86 -13.77 -1.10
N ASN A 78 12.36 -14.76 -1.85
CA ASN A 78 13.21 -15.75 -2.49
C ASN A 78 13.48 -15.28 -3.93
N PRO A 79 14.69 -14.84 -4.28
CA PRO A 79 15.00 -14.35 -5.62
C PRO A 79 14.87 -15.44 -6.70
N HIS A 80 14.79 -16.71 -6.30
CA HIS A 80 14.63 -17.84 -7.21
C HIS A 80 13.48 -18.75 -6.74
N PRO A 81 12.25 -18.58 -7.27
CA PRO A 81 11.15 -19.49 -6.95
C PRO A 81 11.55 -20.95 -7.24
N GLU A 82 11.00 -21.90 -6.49
CA GLU A 82 11.31 -23.32 -6.68
C GLU A 82 11.06 -23.72 -8.15
N GLY A 83 12.10 -24.24 -8.81
CA GLY A 83 12.09 -24.59 -10.23
C GLY A 83 12.62 -23.52 -11.19
N TYR A 84 13.04 -22.35 -10.71
CA TYR A 84 13.67 -21.31 -11.55
C TYR A 84 15.20 -21.43 -11.64
N THR A 85 15.84 -22.15 -10.73
CA THR A 85 17.25 -22.53 -10.88
C THR A 85 17.36 -23.75 -11.79
N ARG A 86 18.23 -23.67 -12.79
CA ARG A 86 18.70 -24.85 -13.51
C ARG A 86 19.28 -25.79 -12.43
N PRO A 87 18.88 -27.07 -12.35
CA PRO A 87 19.51 -27.98 -11.42
C PRO A 87 21.02 -27.96 -11.67
N ASP A 88 21.80 -27.83 -10.60
CA ASP A 88 23.25 -27.92 -10.69
C ASP A 88 23.58 -29.22 -11.40
N PHE A 89 24.28 -29.13 -12.53
CA PHE A 89 24.84 -30.32 -13.17
C PHE A 89 25.87 -30.80 -12.17
N ALA A 90 25.60 -31.91 -11.50
CA ALA A 90 26.58 -32.60 -10.66
C ALA A 90 27.80 -32.87 -11.54
N SER A 91 28.79 -31.98 -11.46
CA SER A 91 30.10 -32.15 -12.07
C SER A 91 30.91 -33.09 -11.19
N ASP A 92 30.35 -34.27 -10.98
CA ASP A 92 30.95 -35.33 -10.21
C ASP A 92 31.56 -36.25 -11.26
N VAL A 93 32.86 -36.06 -11.50
CA VAL A 93 33.81 -37.08 -11.95
C VAL A 93 33.22 -38.18 -12.85
N ASP A 94 33.40 -37.98 -14.16
CA ASP A 94 33.60 -39.06 -15.13
C ASP A 94 32.50 -40.13 -15.28
N MET A 95 31.23 -39.76 -15.00
CA MET A 95 30.06 -40.51 -15.46
C MET A 95 28.93 -39.55 -15.87
N GLY A 96 29.11 -38.89 -17.02
CA GLY A 96 28.00 -38.23 -17.70
C GLY A 96 26.82 -39.20 -17.85
N PRO A 97 25.59 -38.84 -17.46
CA PRO A 97 24.45 -39.75 -17.44
C PRO A 97 24.27 -40.31 -18.84
N THR A 98 24.40 -41.63 -19.03
CA THR A 98 24.39 -42.34 -20.34
C THR A 98 23.60 -41.54 -21.39
N ILE A 99 24.37 -40.74 -22.14
CA ILE A 99 23.97 -39.52 -22.86
C ILE A 99 23.27 -39.92 -24.18
N GLY A 100 22.49 -41.00 -24.21
CA GLY A 100 21.80 -41.47 -25.40
C GLY A 100 20.45 -40.75 -25.56
N PRO A 101 19.43 -41.15 -24.77
CA PRO A 101 18.06 -40.65 -24.95
C PRO A 101 17.90 -39.17 -24.56
N ILE A 102 18.66 -38.71 -23.55
CA ILE A 102 18.58 -37.33 -23.07
C ILE A 102 19.20 -36.37 -24.10
N VAL A 103 20.38 -36.66 -24.63
CA VAL A 103 20.99 -35.80 -25.65
C VAL A 103 20.27 -35.87 -26.98
N GLU A 104 19.66 -36.99 -27.35
CA GLU A 104 18.78 -37.02 -28.52
C GLU A 104 17.57 -36.09 -28.35
N ALA A 105 16.90 -36.13 -27.18
CA ALA A 105 15.79 -35.25 -26.87
C ALA A 105 16.20 -33.76 -26.81
N LEU A 106 17.35 -33.45 -26.20
CA LEU A 106 17.89 -32.10 -26.14
C LEU A 106 18.36 -31.61 -27.51
N THR A 107 18.95 -32.47 -28.34
CA THR A 107 19.38 -32.14 -29.70
C THR A 107 18.18 -31.87 -30.59
N LYS A 108 17.10 -32.64 -30.46
CA LYS A 108 15.84 -32.41 -31.17
C LYS A 108 15.21 -31.07 -30.79
N ARG A 109 15.20 -30.74 -29.50
CA ARG A 109 14.75 -29.42 -29.01
C ARG A 109 15.68 -28.30 -29.48
N GLY A 110 16.99 -28.51 -29.41
CA GLY A 110 18.03 -27.57 -29.85
C GLY A 110 17.91 -27.25 -31.34
N LYS A 111 17.63 -28.25 -32.18
CA LYS A 111 17.38 -28.07 -33.62
C LYS A 111 16.20 -27.12 -33.91
N ASN A 112 15.12 -27.21 -33.14
CA ASN A 112 13.99 -26.29 -33.29
C ASN A 112 14.35 -24.85 -32.88
N ILE A 113 15.19 -24.69 -31.86
CA ILE A 113 15.66 -23.38 -31.38
C ILE A 113 16.68 -22.77 -32.35
N TYR A 114 17.48 -23.61 -33.01
CA TYR A 114 18.54 -23.21 -33.94
C TYR A 114 18.04 -22.33 -35.09
N ALA A 115 16.76 -22.42 -35.47
CA ALA A 115 16.15 -21.52 -36.45
C ALA A 115 16.29 -20.03 -36.09
N LYS A 116 16.43 -19.69 -34.80
CA LYS A 116 16.68 -18.31 -34.35
C LYS A 116 18.16 -17.91 -34.49
N CYS A 117 19.06 -18.89 -34.46
CA CYS A 117 20.51 -18.70 -34.53
C CYS A 117 21.03 -18.75 -35.98
N SER A 118 20.30 -19.45 -36.87
CA SER A 118 20.70 -19.64 -38.27
C SER A 118 20.73 -18.35 -39.10
N GLY A 119 20.07 -17.29 -38.64
CA GLY A 119 20.11 -15.98 -39.29
C GLY A 119 21.52 -15.38 -39.33
N CYS A 120 22.34 -15.67 -38.31
CA CYS A 120 23.72 -15.18 -38.23
C CYS A 120 24.75 -16.30 -38.45
N HIS A 121 24.52 -17.49 -37.89
CA HIS A 121 25.48 -18.59 -37.94
C HIS A 121 25.31 -19.55 -39.13
N GLY A 122 24.37 -19.25 -40.03
CA GLY A 122 24.06 -20.08 -41.20
C GLY A 122 23.26 -21.33 -40.86
N SER A 123 22.81 -22.07 -41.87
CA SER A 123 21.99 -23.28 -41.68
C SER A 123 22.75 -24.43 -41.00
N THR A 124 24.07 -24.48 -41.18
CA THR A 124 24.96 -25.54 -40.69
C THR A 124 25.79 -25.12 -39.47
N GLY A 125 25.66 -23.88 -39.00
CA GLY A 125 26.49 -23.38 -37.90
C GLY A 125 27.92 -23.05 -38.32
N SER A 126 28.18 -22.90 -39.62
CA SER A 126 29.52 -22.59 -40.14
C SER A 126 29.91 -21.11 -39.95
N GLY A 127 28.94 -20.24 -39.67
CA GLY A 127 29.18 -18.80 -39.61
C GLY A 127 29.61 -18.21 -40.95
N ASP A 128 30.02 -16.95 -40.95
CA ASP A 128 30.59 -16.26 -42.12
C ASP A 128 32.13 -16.19 -42.06
N GLY A 129 32.73 -16.66 -40.97
CA GLY A 129 34.17 -16.66 -40.73
C GLY A 129 34.78 -15.28 -40.45
N ASN A 130 33.97 -14.23 -40.35
CA ASN A 130 34.44 -12.85 -40.17
C ASN A 130 33.69 -12.12 -39.04
N GLN A 131 32.36 -11.99 -39.12
CA GLN A 131 31.53 -11.32 -38.11
C GLN A 131 30.79 -12.32 -37.22
N TYR A 132 30.47 -13.50 -37.75
CA TYR A 132 29.77 -14.57 -37.06
C TYR A 132 30.63 -15.83 -37.03
N PRO A 133 31.12 -16.23 -35.83
CA PRO A 133 32.00 -17.39 -35.71
C PRO A 133 31.25 -18.70 -35.98
N PRO A 134 31.97 -19.77 -36.38
CA PRO A 134 31.40 -21.10 -36.48
C PRO A 134 30.97 -21.61 -35.10
N LEU A 135 29.75 -22.14 -35.01
CA LEU A 135 29.28 -22.92 -33.86
C LEU A 135 29.62 -24.40 -34.04
N ALA A 136 29.55 -24.90 -35.26
CA ALA A 136 29.84 -26.29 -35.59
C ALA A 136 31.35 -26.56 -35.51
N GLY A 137 31.75 -27.51 -34.65
CA GLY A 137 33.14 -27.94 -34.51
C GLY A 137 34.08 -26.89 -33.90
N SER A 138 33.53 -25.85 -33.26
CA SER A 138 34.34 -24.82 -32.61
C SER A 138 34.79 -25.25 -31.22
N GLU A 139 36.05 -24.95 -30.88
CA GLU A 139 36.63 -25.29 -29.59
C GLU A 139 35.88 -24.67 -28.40
N TRP A 140 35.20 -23.54 -28.59
CA TRP A 140 34.43 -22.88 -27.53
C TRP A 140 33.09 -23.57 -27.24
N VAL A 141 32.55 -24.32 -28.20
CA VAL A 141 31.29 -25.06 -28.06
C VAL A 141 31.54 -26.50 -27.64
N THR A 142 32.64 -27.11 -28.11
CA THR A 142 33.01 -28.49 -27.76
C THR A 142 34.03 -28.58 -26.62
N GLY A 143 34.61 -27.46 -26.20
CA GLY A 143 35.58 -27.39 -25.10
C GLY A 143 34.91 -27.54 -23.75
N ASN A 144 35.53 -28.35 -22.89
CA ASN A 144 35.11 -28.54 -21.50
C ASN A 144 35.43 -27.29 -20.67
N THR A 145 34.41 -26.71 -20.02
CA THR A 145 34.60 -25.96 -18.76
C THR A 145 34.34 -26.90 -17.61
#